data_AF-A0A6B3F1A2-F1
#
_entry.id   AF-A0A6B3F1A2-F1
#
_cell.length_a   1.000
_cell.length_b   1.000
_cell.length_c   1.000
_cell.angle_alpha   90.00
_cell.angle_beta   90.00
_cell.angle_gamma   90.00
#
_symmetry.space_group_name_H-M   'P 1'
#
loop_
_entity.id
_entity.type
_entity.pdbx_description
1 polymer ?
#
loop_
_entity_poly.entity_id
_entity_poly.type
_entity_poly.pdbx_seq_one_letter_code
_entity_poly.pdbx_strand_id
1 'polypeptide(L)'
;IDELHTVVGAGSGGEGSMDAGNILKPALARGELHVVGATTIDEYRKNIEKDAALERRFQPVMVSEPSVEETVQILQGLRDTYEAHHQVRFSDDALAAAAELSDRYVTDRFLPDKAI
;
A
#
# COMPACT_ATOMS: atom_id res chain seq x y z
N ILE A 1 0.20 -1.75 -10.11
CA ILE A 1 0.94 -0.48 -10.21
C ILE A 1 1.05 0.05 -8.80
N ASP A 2 2.26 -0.02 -8.25
CA ASP A 2 2.52 0.62 -6.97
C ASP A 2 2.55 2.14 -7.16
N GLU A 3 2.16 2.88 -6.13
CA GLU A 3 2.05 4.34 -6.16
C GLU A 3 1.32 4.88 -7.41
N LEU A 4 0.12 4.35 -7.70
CA LEU A 4 -0.65 4.66 -8.94
C LEU A 4 -0.79 6.16 -9.22
N HIS A 5 -0.87 6.98 -8.17
CA HIS A 5 -0.98 8.43 -8.28
C HIS A 5 0.24 9.07 -8.97
N THR A 6 1.41 8.43 -8.98
CA THR A 6 2.59 8.93 -9.72
C THR A 6 2.39 8.84 -11.23
N VAL A 7 1.78 7.77 -11.70
CA VAL A 7 1.49 7.53 -13.13
C VAL A 7 0.37 8.44 -13.62
N VAL A 8 -0.59 8.74 -12.76
CA VAL A 8 -1.76 9.56 -13.09
C VAL A 8 -1.53 11.06 -12.84
N GLY A 9 -0.79 11.42 -11.80
CA GLY A 9 -0.55 12.80 -11.35
C GLY A 9 0.64 13.50 -11.99
N ALA A 10 1.48 12.76 -12.74
CA ALA A 10 2.68 13.27 -13.42
C ALA A 10 2.45 14.42 -14.42
N GLY A 11 1.20 14.78 -14.73
CA GLY A 11 0.86 15.83 -15.70
C GLY A 11 0.86 17.28 -15.17
N SER A 12 1.11 17.52 -13.88
CA SER A 12 0.93 18.87 -13.27
C SER A 12 2.18 19.75 -13.20
N GLY A 13 3.39 19.24 -13.49
CA GLY A 13 4.65 19.92 -13.12
C GLY A 13 5.75 20.13 -14.18
N GLY A 14 5.63 19.65 -15.42
CA GLY A 14 6.72 19.82 -16.39
C GLY A 14 6.30 19.62 -17.85
N GLU A 15 6.82 20.47 -18.75
CA GLU A 15 6.52 20.54 -20.19
C GLU A 15 6.91 19.29 -21.03
N GLY A 16 7.14 18.13 -20.40
CA GLY A 16 7.62 16.93 -21.08
C GLY A 16 7.32 15.59 -20.40
N SER A 17 6.61 15.56 -19.27
CA SER A 17 6.09 14.29 -18.75
C SER A 17 4.91 13.85 -19.59
N MET A 18 5.10 12.82 -20.40
CA MET A 18 4.02 12.16 -21.12
C MET A 18 2.98 11.73 -20.07
N ASP A 19 1.78 12.31 -20.12
CA ASP A 19 0.69 12.00 -19.18
C ASP A 19 0.23 10.55 -19.43
N ALA A 20 0.91 9.62 -18.75
CA ALA A 20 0.61 8.20 -18.83
C ALA A 20 -0.84 7.91 -18.43
N GLY A 21 -1.44 8.75 -17.57
CA GLY A 21 -2.87 8.74 -17.27
C GLY A 21 -3.73 8.88 -18.52
N ASN A 22 -3.43 9.82 -19.41
CA ASN A 22 -4.19 10.00 -20.66
C ASN A 22 -4.02 8.85 -21.66
N ILE A 23 -2.88 8.15 -21.62
CA ILE A 23 -2.66 6.96 -22.45
C ILE A 23 -3.47 5.76 -21.93
N LEU A 24 -3.60 5.63 -20.61
CA LEU A 24 -4.31 4.51 -19.97
C LEU A 24 -5.83 4.67 -20.00
N LYS A 25 -6.35 5.90 -19.94
CA LYS A 25 -7.80 6.21 -19.89
C LYS A 25 -8.62 5.50 -20.99
N PRO A 26 -8.25 5.51 -22.29
CA PRO A 26 -9.02 4.84 -23.33
C PRO A 26 -9.08 3.31 -23.15
N ALA A 27 -7.96 2.68 -22.79
CA ALA A 27 -7.89 1.22 -22.59
C ALA A 27 -8.68 0.76 -21.36
N LEU A 28 -8.60 1.54 -20.26
CA LEU A 28 -9.43 1.34 -19.06
C LEU A 28 -10.92 1.53 -19.36
N ALA A 29 -11.28 2.53 -20.17
CA ALA A 29 -12.67 2.80 -20.51
C ALA A 29 -13.31 1.71 -21.38
N ARG A 30 -12.53 1.08 -22.27
CA ARG A 30 -12.97 -0.05 -23.11
C ARG A 30 -12.91 -1.41 -22.41
N GLY A 31 -12.32 -1.49 -21.21
CA GLY A 31 -12.16 -2.76 -20.49
C GLY A 31 -11.11 -3.69 -21.11
N GLU A 32 -10.26 -3.17 -22.00
CA GLU A 32 -9.15 -3.92 -22.63
C GLU A 32 -7.97 -4.10 -21.67
N LEU A 33 -7.91 -3.27 -20.63
CA LEU A 33 -6.87 -3.27 -19.61
C LEU A 33 -7.48 -3.38 -18.21
N HIS A 34 -7.04 -4.36 -17.45
CA HIS A 34 -7.35 -4.51 -16.03
C HIS A 34 -6.12 -4.16 -15.20
N VAL A 35 -6.29 -3.31 -14.18
CA VAL A 35 -5.19 -2.82 -13.36
C VAL A 35 -5.56 -2.90 -11.89
N VAL A 36 -4.63 -3.40 -11.08
CA VAL A 36 -4.63 -3.21 -9.63
C VAL A 36 -3.62 -2.13 -9.29
N GLY A 37 -4.07 -1.07 -8.64
CA GLY A 37 -3.24 0.05 -8.19
C GLY A 37 -3.18 0.12 -6.67
N ALA A 38 -2.03 0.51 -6.13
CA ALA A 38 -1.87 0.86 -4.73
C ALA A 38 -1.58 2.36 -4.60
N THR A 39 -2.19 3.02 -3.60
CA THR A 39 -1.98 4.44 -3.31
C THR A 39 -2.45 4.74 -1.90
N THR A 40 -1.97 5.85 -1.32
CA THR A 40 -2.53 6.38 -0.07
C THR A 40 -3.88 7.06 -0.34
N ILE A 41 -4.68 7.18 0.72
CA ILE A 41 -6.02 7.82 0.67
C ILE A 41 -5.91 9.28 0.21
N ASP A 42 -4.92 10.00 0.72
CA ASP A 42 -4.73 11.41 0.39
C ASP A 42 -4.35 11.60 -1.08
N GLU A 43 -3.49 10.73 -1.62
CA GLU A 43 -3.12 10.80 -3.03
C GLU A 43 -4.24 10.32 -3.95
N TYR A 44 -5.08 9.36 -3.51
CA TYR A 44 -6.30 9.00 -4.21
C TYR A 44 -7.24 10.21 -4.34
N ARG A 45 -7.53 10.89 -3.22
CA ARG A 45 -8.38 12.09 -3.19
C ARG A 45 -7.84 13.23 -4.05
N LYS A 46 -6.52 13.43 -4.05
CA LYS A 46 -5.88 14.53 -4.79
C LYS A 46 -5.83 14.28 -6.29
N ASN A 47 -5.53 13.06 -6.73
CA ASN A 47 -5.17 12.77 -8.12
C ASN A 47 -6.16 11.89 -8.87
N ILE A 48 -6.89 11.00 -8.19
CA ILE A 48 -7.80 10.04 -8.84
C ILE A 48 -9.25 10.49 -8.72
N GLU A 49 -9.70 10.85 -7.51
CA GLU A 49 -11.09 11.23 -7.22
C GLU A 49 -11.50 12.53 -7.94
N LYS A 50 -10.55 13.44 -8.17
CA LYS A 50 -10.82 14.68 -8.94
C LYS A 50 -11.00 14.45 -10.43
N ASP A 51 -10.55 13.32 -10.97
CA ASP A 51 -10.70 12.98 -12.38
C ASP A 51 -11.90 12.07 -12.59
N ALA A 52 -13.01 12.65 -13.05
CA ALA A 52 -14.27 11.94 -13.26
C ALA A 52 -14.18 10.75 -14.25
N ALA A 53 -13.16 10.71 -15.12
CA ALA A 53 -12.95 9.59 -16.02
C ALA A 53 -12.31 8.40 -15.31
N LEU A 54 -11.41 8.65 -14.34
CA LEU A 54 -10.73 7.61 -13.57
C LEU A 54 -11.53 7.14 -12.37
N GLU A 55 -12.21 8.06 -11.67
CA GLU A 55 -13.09 7.76 -10.54
C GLU A 55 -14.13 6.68 -10.89
N ARG A 56 -14.69 6.72 -12.10
CA ARG A 56 -15.69 5.75 -12.58
C ARG A 56 -15.12 4.40 -13.02
N ARG A 57 -13.78 4.27 -13.07
CA ARG A 57 -13.08 3.08 -13.60
C ARG A 57 -12.31 2.33 -12.54
N PHE A 58 -11.97 2.99 -11.44
CA PHE A 58 -11.40 2.35 -10.28
C PHE A 58 -12.49 2.08 -9.22
N GLN A 59 -12.48 0.87 -8.68
CA GLN A 59 -13.22 0.56 -7.47
C GLN A 59 -12.25 0.68 -6.28
N PRO A 60 -12.44 1.66 -5.37
CA PRO A 60 -11.60 1.73 -4.19
C PRO A 60 -11.87 0.53 -3.29
N VAL A 61 -10.78 -0.11 -2.85
CA VAL A 61 -10.76 -1.14 -1.81
C VAL A 61 -9.91 -0.58 -0.68
N MET A 62 -10.57 -0.26 0.44
CA MET A 62 -9.88 0.29 1.60
C MET A 62 -9.10 -0.83 2.30
N VAL A 63 -7.80 -0.63 2.46
CA VAL A 63 -6.95 -1.52 3.24
C VAL A 63 -6.65 -0.79 4.55
N SER A 64 -7.25 -1.27 5.63
CA SER A 64 -7.01 -0.74 6.97
C SER A 64 -5.71 -1.29 7.54
N GLU A 65 -5.10 -0.52 8.43
CA GLU A 65 -4.05 -1.01 9.30
C GLU A 65 -4.57 -2.23 10.10
N PRO A 66 -3.82 -3.34 10.18
CA PRO A 66 -4.21 -4.51 10.94
C PRO A 66 -4.20 -4.24 12.44
N SER A 67 -4.98 -5.00 13.20
CA SER A 67 -4.89 -4.98 14.67
C SER A 67 -3.55 -5.51 15.17
N VAL A 68 -3.25 -5.30 16.45
CA VAL A 68 -2.07 -5.89 17.10
C VAL A 68 -2.14 -7.42 17.02
N GLU A 69 -3.31 -8.03 17.29
CA GLU A 69 -3.50 -9.49 17.21
C GLU A 69 -3.31 -10.01 15.78
N GLU A 70 -3.85 -9.33 14.77
CA GLU A 70 -3.66 -9.68 13.36
C GLU A 70 -2.19 -9.54 12.97
N THR A 71 -1.49 -8.51 13.48
CA THR A 71 -0.06 -8.33 13.24
C THR A 71 0.76 -9.46 13.85
N VAL A 72 0.44 -9.92 15.07
CA VAL A 72 1.11 -11.09 15.65
C VAL A 72 0.96 -12.32 14.75
N GLN A 73 -0.20 -12.55 14.15
CA GLN A 73 -0.41 -13.66 13.20
C GLN A 73 0.43 -13.48 11.92
N ILE A 74 0.54 -12.24 11.41
CA ILE A 74 1.42 -11.93 10.28
C ILE A 74 2.88 -12.24 10.62
N LEU A 75 3.35 -11.80 11.79
CA LEU A 75 4.72 -12.06 12.26
C LEU A 75 4.99 -13.56 12.43
N GLN A 76 4.02 -14.33 12.94
CA GLN A 76 4.11 -15.79 13.03
C GLN A 76 4.24 -16.43 11.64
N GLY A 77 3.51 -15.94 10.64
CA GLY A 77 3.62 -16.40 9.25
C GLY A 77 4.96 -16.08 8.59
N LEU A 78 5.63 -15.00 9.02
CA LEU A 78 6.96 -14.60 8.52
C LEU A 78 8.12 -15.24 9.29
N ARG A 79 7.87 -15.75 10.50
CA ARG A 79 8.88 -16.24 11.45
C ARG A 79 9.89 -17.19 10.82
N ASP A 80 9.45 -18.24 10.13
CA ASP A 80 10.36 -19.26 9.58
C ASP A 80 11.36 -18.66 8.58
N THR A 81 10.90 -17.71 7.76
CA THR A 81 11.75 -17.01 6.77
C THR A 81 12.80 -16.15 7.48
N TYR A 82 12.40 -15.41 8.51
CA TYR A 82 13.29 -14.52 9.26
C TYR A 82 14.27 -15.29 10.15
N GLU A 83 13.82 -16.34 10.83
CA GLU A 83 14.69 -17.21 11.64
C GLU A 83 15.75 -17.88 10.78
N ALA A 84 15.38 -18.36 9.58
CA ALA A 84 16.33 -18.91 8.62
C ALA A 84 17.33 -17.86 8.12
N HIS A 85 16.89 -16.63 7.86
CA HIS A 85 17.78 -15.56 7.41
C HIS A 85 18.75 -15.12 8.52
N HIS A 86 18.26 -14.91 9.73
CA HIS A 86 19.02 -14.36 10.86
C HIS A 86 19.74 -15.41 11.71
N GLN A 87 19.49 -16.71 11.49
CA GLN A 87 20.08 -17.82 12.24
C GLN A 87 19.77 -17.74 13.75
N VAL A 88 18.55 -17.31 14.09
CA VAL A 88 18.06 -17.19 15.47
C VAL A 88 16.68 -17.84 15.60
N ARG A 89 16.18 -17.95 16.82
CA ARG A 89 14.78 -18.28 17.11
C ARG A 89 14.13 -17.12 17.86
N PHE A 90 12.97 -16.70 17.40
CA PHE A 90 12.14 -15.71 18.08
C PHE A 90 11.12 -16.46 18.95
N SER A 91 10.94 -16.09 20.21
CA SER A 91 9.86 -16.67 21.02
C SER A 91 8.50 -16.06 20.64
N ASP A 92 7.41 -16.75 20.96
CA ASP A 92 6.06 -16.20 20.73
C ASP A 92 5.86 -14.89 21.52
N ASP A 93 6.39 -14.81 22.74
CA ASP A 93 6.40 -13.59 23.55
C ASP A 93 7.16 -12.44 22.87
N ALA A 94 8.24 -12.75 22.12
CA ALA A 94 8.99 -11.72 21.40
C ALA A 94 8.19 -11.16 20.21
N LEU A 95 7.43 -12.00 19.51
CA LEU A 95 6.56 -11.53 18.41
C LEU A 95 5.39 -10.70 18.94
N ALA A 96 4.78 -11.13 20.05
CA ALA A 96 3.75 -10.36 20.73
C ALA A 96 4.28 -8.99 21.19
N ALA A 97 5.45 -8.97 21.84
CA ALA A 97 6.09 -7.75 22.28
C ALA A 97 6.46 -6.83 21.11
N ALA A 98 6.93 -7.36 19.98
CA ALA A 98 7.24 -6.58 18.79
C ALA A 98 6.01 -5.83 18.27
N ALA A 99 4.86 -6.51 18.15
CA ALA A 99 3.61 -5.89 17.72
C ALA A 99 3.10 -4.84 18.74
N GLU A 100 3.04 -5.19 20.04
CA GLU A 100 2.52 -4.29 21.08
C GLU A 100 3.39 -3.04 21.30
N LEU A 101 4.71 -3.22 21.35
CA LEU A 101 5.64 -2.13 21.64
C LEU A 101 5.81 -1.21 20.42
N SER A 102 5.84 -1.75 19.21
CA SER A 102 5.87 -0.92 18.00
C SER A 102 4.58 -0.13 17.83
N ASP A 103 3.41 -0.72 18.13
CA ASP A 103 2.15 0.01 18.13
C ASP A 103 2.16 1.18 19.13
N ARG A 104 2.62 0.92 20.35
CA ARG A 104 2.62 1.92 21.43
C ARG A 104 3.64 3.05 21.24
N TYR A 105 4.84 2.74 20.73
CA TYR A 105 5.97 3.65 20.80
C TYR A 105 6.47 4.16 19.45
N VAL A 106 6.13 3.50 18.34
CA VAL A 106 6.49 3.93 16.97
C VAL A 106 5.23 4.48 16.30
N THR A 107 4.97 5.77 16.51
CA THR A 107 3.71 6.43 16.14
C THR A 107 3.71 7.10 14.76
N ASP A 108 4.88 7.20 14.12
CA ASP A 108 5.06 7.77 12.77
C ASP A 108 4.90 6.73 11.65
N ARG A 109 4.64 5.47 12.01
CA ARG A 109 4.47 4.35 11.09
C ARG A 109 3.26 3.50 11.47
N PHE A 110 2.86 2.65 10.52
CA PHE A 110 1.69 1.79 10.63
C PHE A 110 2.11 0.32 10.71
N LEU A 111 1.31 -0.48 11.40
CA LEU A 111 1.38 -1.93 11.33
C LEU A 111 1.01 -2.42 9.91
N PRO A 112 1.51 -3.60 9.48
CA PRO A 112 2.45 -4.46 10.19
C PRO A 112 3.92 -4.03 10.01
N ASP A 113 4.21 -3.06 9.13
CA ASP A 113 5.57 -2.70 8.71
C ASP A 113 6.49 -2.36 9.88
N LYS A 114 6.02 -1.55 10.83
CA LYS A 114 6.83 -1.15 11.99
C LYS A 114 7.14 -2.28 12.98
N ALA A 115 6.44 -3.41 12.90
CA ALA A 115 6.61 -4.55 13.79
C ALA A 115 7.50 -5.65 13.19
N ILE A 116 7.65 -5.66 11.86
CA ILE A 116 8.49 -6.59 11.09
C ILE A 116 9.96 -6.15 11.18
#